data_AF-A0A4Q6A5Z4-F1
#
_entry.id   AF-A0A4Q6A5Z4-F1
#
_cell.length_a   1.000
_cell.length_b   1.000
_cell.length_c   1.000
_cell.angle_alpha   90.00
_cell.angle_beta   90.00
_cell.angle_gamma   90.00
#
_symmetry.space_group_name_H-M   'P 1'
#
loop_
_entity.id
_entity.type
_entity.pdbx_description
1 polymer ?
#
loop_
_entity_poly.entity_id
_entity_poly.type
_entity_poly.pdbx_seq_one_letter_code
_entity_poly.pdbx_strand_id
1 'polypeptide(L)'
;LMYYFLPKAANRPVYSYRLSIIHFWSLIFIYIWAGPHHLLYTALPDWAQSLGVVFSVMLLAPSWGGMINGLLTLRGAWDKVRVDPVLKFFVVAITAYGMATFEGPMLSLKNVNAIAHFTDWIVAHVHVGALGWNGFLTFAVLYWLWPRLYKTQLHSTKLANTHFWLGTLGILFYAIPMYWAGFTQGLMWKQFSADGMLQYPNFLETVLNLVPMYYLRGVGGLLYLSGVFLMVYNLYKTAKSGALVPDEKAEAAPLMPATVGAHHDGHWHRWIERRPVQMSIWATVAILIGGAVEMIPTFLIESNVPTIASVKPYTSLELEGRDIYIKEGCVNCHTQMVRPFRSETERYGEYSKAGEFVYDRPFLWGSKRTGPDLHRVGGKYPDSWHYHHMIDPTSMSPGSIMPVYPWLVENEMDFADTEAKIAALRKLGTPYEEGYEKVAIDDAMKQAVGIKNNLAKEGIEVAPNAEIVALIAYLQRLGTDIKVQETK
;
A
#
# COMPACT_ATOMS: atom_id res chain seq x y z
N LEU A 1 -21.09 3.79 6.32
CA LEU A 1 -21.76 4.29 5.10
C LEU A 1 -22.80 3.30 4.55
N MET A 2 -22.39 2.11 4.10
CA MET A 2 -23.30 1.09 3.55
C MET A 2 -24.55 0.86 4.42
N TYR A 3 -24.38 0.58 5.72
CA TYR A 3 -25.47 0.32 6.66
C TYR A 3 -26.50 1.44 6.84
N TYR A 4 -26.18 2.67 6.43
CA TYR A 4 -27.11 3.79 6.49
C TYR A 4 -27.74 4.09 5.13
N PHE A 5 -26.90 4.23 4.09
CA PHE A 5 -27.36 4.72 2.79
C PHE A 5 -28.00 3.63 1.94
N LEU A 6 -27.51 2.38 2.00
CA LEU A 6 -28.07 1.29 1.18
C LEU A 6 -29.53 0.96 1.56
N PRO A 7 -29.88 0.74 2.85
CA PRO A 7 -31.26 0.44 3.23
C PRO A 7 -32.20 1.61 2.87
N LYS A 8 -31.74 2.86 3.05
CA LYS A 8 -32.50 4.06 2.68
C LYS A 8 -32.69 4.21 1.17
N ALA A 9 -31.66 3.92 0.36
CA ALA A 9 -31.77 3.93 -1.10
C ALA A 9 -32.70 2.82 -1.60
N ALA A 10 -32.62 1.62 -1.01
CA ALA A 10 -33.46 0.49 -1.38
C ALA A 10 -34.91 0.60 -0.87
N ASN A 11 -35.14 1.47 0.11
CA ASN A 11 -36.33 1.53 0.96
C ASN A 11 -36.65 0.16 1.58
N ARG A 12 -35.64 -0.42 2.24
CA ARG A 12 -35.70 -1.71 2.92
C ARG A 12 -35.06 -1.60 4.30
N PRO A 13 -35.51 -2.38 5.30
CA PRO A 13 -34.77 -2.50 6.55
C PRO A 13 -33.46 -3.23 6.32
N VAL A 14 -32.45 -2.98 7.16
CA VAL A 14 -31.21 -3.78 7.20
C VAL A 14 -31.58 -5.25 7.40
N TYR A 15 -30.96 -6.15 6.64
CA TYR A 15 -31.31 -7.56 6.65
C TYR A 15 -31.19 -8.22 8.03
N SER A 16 -30.05 -8.05 8.72
CA SER A 16 -29.85 -8.66 10.04
C SER A 16 -29.05 -7.78 10.99
N TYR A 17 -29.70 -7.36 12.08
CA TYR A 17 -29.05 -6.63 13.19
C TYR A 17 -28.04 -7.51 13.95
N ARG A 18 -28.35 -8.79 14.17
CA ARG A 18 -27.43 -9.73 14.85
C ARG A 18 -26.14 -9.90 14.04
N LEU A 19 -26.27 -10.06 12.72
CA LEU A 19 -25.11 -10.15 11.84
C LEU A 19 -24.30 -8.86 11.87
N SER A 20 -24.95 -7.69 11.91
CA SER A 20 -24.29 -6.39 12.07
C SER A 20 -23.37 -6.33 13.29
N ILE A 21 -23.85 -6.78 14.46
CA ILE A 21 -23.05 -6.79 15.70
C ILE A 21 -21.87 -7.77 15.58
N ILE A 22 -22.16 -9.02 15.19
CA ILE A 22 -21.14 -10.08 15.13
C ILE A 22 -20.01 -9.64 14.19
N HIS A 23 -20.35 -9.23 12.97
CA HIS A 23 -19.32 -8.86 12.02
C HIS A 23 -18.57 -7.59 12.46
N PHE A 24 -19.22 -6.63 13.13
CA PHE A 24 -18.57 -5.40 13.58
C PHE A 24 -17.47 -5.69 14.60
N TRP A 25 -17.81 -6.41 15.67
CA TRP A 25 -16.85 -6.72 16.74
C TRP A 25 -15.75 -7.66 16.28
N SER A 26 -16.10 -8.70 15.53
CA SER A 26 -15.11 -9.62 14.97
C SER A 26 -14.18 -8.90 13.99
N LEU A 27 -14.69 -7.99 13.15
CA LEU A 27 -13.86 -7.22 12.22
C LEU A 27 -12.89 -6.31 12.98
N ILE A 28 -13.37 -5.50 13.93
CA ILE A 28 -12.50 -4.58 14.69
C ILE A 28 -11.39 -5.32 15.42
N PHE A 29 -11.69 -6.45 16.06
CA PHE A 29 -10.70 -7.20 16.81
C PHE A 29 -9.69 -7.91 15.91
N ILE A 30 -10.15 -8.62 14.88
CA ILE A 30 -9.31 -9.46 14.03
C ILE A 30 -8.45 -8.62 13.08
N TYR A 31 -8.97 -7.50 12.56
CA TYR A 31 -8.30 -6.73 11.50
C TYR A 31 -6.95 -6.15 11.95
N ILE A 32 -6.79 -5.84 13.24
CA ILE A 32 -5.54 -5.28 13.80
C ILE A 32 -4.37 -6.24 13.54
N TRP A 33 -4.59 -7.54 13.72
CA TRP A 33 -3.57 -8.58 13.61
C TRP A 33 -3.20 -8.97 12.18
N ALA A 34 -3.91 -8.46 11.18
CA ALA A 34 -3.67 -8.83 9.79
C ALA A 34 -2.39 -8.19 9.22
N GLY A 35 -1.84 -7.15 9.85
CA GLY A 35 -0.69 -6.37 9.35
C GLY A 35 0.48 -7.20 8.80
N PRO A 36 0.98 -8.22 9.51
CA PRO A 36 2.11 -9.04 9.06
C PRO A 36 1.90 -9.80 7.74
N HIS A 37 0.67 -9.91 7.22
CA HIS A 37 0.43 -10.52 5.90
C HIS A 37 1.06 -9.75 4.72
N HIS A 38 1.46 -8.48 4.94
CA HIS A 38 2.21 -7.67 3.98
C HIS A 38 3.71 -8.02 3.98
N LEU A 39 4.16 -8.77 4.98
CA LEU A 39 5.56 -8.99 5.32
C LEU A 39 5.95 -10.46 5.23
N LEU A 40 5.19 -11.24 4.46
CA LEU A 40 5.45 -12.66 4.26
C LEU A 40 6.71 -12.87 3.44
N TYR A 41 7.56 -13.79 3.90
CA TYR A 41 8.89 -14.06 3.36
C TYR A 41 9.81 -12.83 3.36
N THR A 42 9.52 -11.85 4.21
CA THR A 42 10.43 -10.73 4.44
C THR A 42 11.38 -11.03 5.59
N ALA A 43 12.15 -10.03 6.00
CA ALA A 43 12.98 -10.07 7.18
C ALA A 43 12.18 -10.10 8.51
N LEU A 44 10.84 -9.94 8.47
CA LEU A 44 10.01 -10.04 9.67
C LEU A 44 10.12 -11.43 10.34
N PRO A 45 10.12 -11.54 11.68
CA PRO A 45 10.09 -12.84 12.36
C PRO A 45 8.94 -13.75 11.93
N ASP A 46 9.22 -15.05 11.83
CA ASP A 46 8.28 -16.04 11.29
C ASP A 46 6.99 -16.20 12.12
N TRP A 47 7.08 -16.03 13.45
CA TRP A 47 5.92 -16.09 14.34
C TRP A 47 4.91 -14.97 14.02
N ALA A 48 5.41 -13.75 13.75
CA ALA A 48 4.59 -12.59 13.45
C ALA A 48 3.93 -12.76 12.08
N GLN A 49 4.70 -13.23 11.09
CA GLN A 49 4.17 -13.60 9.77
C GLN A 49 3.03 -14.63 9.90
N SER A 50 3.24 -15.70 10.66
CA SER A 50 2.26 -16.78 10.85
C SER A 50 0.99 -16.30 11.54
N LEU A 51 1.12 -15.40 12.53
CA LEU A 51 -0.01 -14.74 13.18
C LEU A 51 -0.84 -13.94 12.16
N GLY A 52 -0.18 -13.14 11.33
CA GLY A 52 -0.83 -12.39 10.25
C GLY A 52 -1.62 -13.28 9.30
N VAL A 53 -1.06 -14.44 8.89
CA VAL A 53 -1.77 -15.39 8.04
C VAL A 53 -3.05 -15.91 8.71
N VAL A 54 -2.95 -16.37 9.97
CA VAL A 54 -4.10 -16.96 10.68
C VAL A 54 -5.22 -15.93 10.83
N PHE A 55 -4.91 -14.73 11.30
CA PHE A 55 -5.91 -13.68 11.48
C PHE A 55 -6.48 -13.18 10.15
N SER A 56 -5.68 -13.10 9.08
CA SER A 56 -6.18 -12.76 7.75
C SER A 56 -7.16 -13.82 7.21
N VAL A 57 -6.91 -15.11 7.44
CA VAL A 57 -7.89 -16.16 7.07
C VAL A 57 -9.18 -16.03 7.89
N MET A 58 -9.06 -15.81 9.20
CA MET A 58 -10.22 -15.60 10.08
C MET A 58 -11.04 -14.37 9.67
N LEU A 59 -10.39 -13.33 9.12
CA LEU A 59 -11.00 -12.08 8.69
C LEU A 59 -12.01 -12.23 7.55
N LEU A 60 -11.95 -13.35 6.81
CA LEU A 60 -12.89 -13.65 5.73
C LEU A 60 -14.34 -13.67 6.23
N ALA A 61 -14.61 -14.38 7.33
CA ALA A 61 -15.96 -14.56 7.86
C ALA A 61 -16.63 -13.23 8.28
N PRO A 62 -16.03 -12.37 9.12
CA PRO A 62 -16.63 -11.09 9.46
C PRO A 62 -16.71 -10.13 8.26
N SER A 63 -15.74 -10.16 7.36
CA SER A 63 -15.80 -9.31 6.16
C SER A 63 -16.99 -9.69 5.27
N TRP A 64 -17.15 -10.97 4.96
CA TRP A 64 -18.29 -11.47 4.20
C TRP A 64 -19.61 -11.31 4.95
N GLY A 65 -19.61 -11.31 6.28
CA GLY A 65 -20.76 -10.92 7.08
C GLY A 65 -21.31 -9.54 6.69
N GLY A 66 -20.41 -8.57 6.46
CA GLY A 66 -20.77 -7.25 5.93
C GLY A 66 -21.35 -7.30 4.51
N MET A 67 -20.68 -8.02 3.60
CA MET A 67 -21.13 -8.19 2.21
C MET A 67 -22.54 -8.81 2.14
N ILE A 68 -22.74 -9.93 2.84
CA ILE A 68 -23.99 -10.69 2.88
C ILE A 68 -25.11 -9.82 3.43
N ASN A 69 -24.87 -9.09 4.53
CA ASN A 69 -25.88 -8.20 5.11
C ASN A 69 -26.26 -7.06 4.14
N GLY A 70 -25.28 -6.51 3.42
CA GLY A 70 -25.51 -5.52 2.37
C GLY A 70 -26.36 -6.07 1.22
N LEU A 71 -25.92 -7.16 0.58
CA LEU A 71 -26.63 -7.73 -0.58
C LEU A 71 -28.00 -8.28 -0.22
N LEU A 72 -28.16 -8.93 0.94
CA LEU A 72 -29.46 -9.45 1.37
C LEU A 72 -30.44 -8.34 1.81
N THR A 73 -29.95 -7.13 2.14
CA THR A 73 -30.82 -5.96 2.34
C THR A 73 -31.58 -5.59 1.05
N LEU A 74 -31.04 -5.95 -0.12
CA LEU A 74 -31.69 -5.76 -1.42
C LEU A 74 -32.69 -6.88 -1.78
N ARG A 75 -32.92 -7.86 -0.89
CA ARG A 75 -33.89 -8.94 -1.14
C ARG A 75 -35.28 -8.33 -1.42
N GLY A 76 -35.83 -8.67 -2.59
CA GLY A 76 -37.10 -8.11 -3.08
C GLY A 76 -37.02 -6.67 -3.61
N ALA A 77 -35.82 -6.14 -3.87
CA ALA A 77 -35.60 -4.84 -4.51
C ALA A 77 -34.62 -4.92 -5.72
N TRP A 78 -34.31 -6.14 -6.18
CA TRP A 78 -33.40 -6.40 -7.31
C TRP A 78 -33.90 -5.86 -8.65
N ASP A 79 -35.21 -5.73 -8.80
CA ASP A 79 -35.87 -5.06 -9.92
C ASP A 79 -35.41 -3.59 -10.03
N LYS A 80 -35.31 -2.89 -8.90
CA LYS A 80 -34.88 -1.48 -8.85
C LYS A 80 -33.42 -1.29 -9.25
N VAL A 81 -32.56 -2.27 -8.97
CA VAL A 81 -31.13 -2.22 -9.32
C VAL A 81 -30.92 -2.02 -10.82
N ARG A 82 -31.82 -2.53 -11.68
CA ARG A 82 -31.69 -2.37 -13.14
C ARG A 82 -31.91 -0.93 -13.60
N VAL A 83 -32.63 -0.14 -12.82
CA VAL A 83 -33.09 1.21 -13.20
C VAL A 83 -32.34 2.29 -12.42
N ASP A 84 -32.19 2.13 -11.11
CA ASP A 84 -31.62 3.13 -10.22
C ASP A 84 -30.07 3.08 -10.24
N PRO A 85 -29.39 4.12 -10.75
CA PRO A 85 -27.93 4.16 -10.78
C PRO A 85 -27.30 4.12 -9.37
N VAL A 86 -27.97 4.65 -8.34
CA VAL A 86 -27.48 4.59 -6.95
C VAL A 86 -27.37 3.14 -6.49
N LEU A 87 -28.40 2.34 -6.74
CA LEU A 87 -28.41 0.93 -6.38
C LEU A 87 -27.42 0.10 -7.22
N LYS A 88 -27.20 0.46 -8.50
CA LYS A 88 -26.15 -0.16 -9.32
C LYS A 88 -24.77 0.02 -8.71
N PHE A 89 -24.42 1.26 -8.34
CA PHE A 89 -23.14 1.53 -7.69
C PHE A 89 -23.00 0.79 -6.37
N PHE A 90 -24.04 0.77 -5.51
CA PHE A 90 -23.99 0.01 -4.27
C PHE A 90 -23.77 -1.49 -4.49
N VAL A 91 -24.49 -2.10 -5.44
CA VAL A 91 -24.34 -3.54 -5.72
C VAL A 91 -22.93 -3.86 -6.18
N VAL A 92 -22.39 -3.12 -7.15
CA VAL A 92 -21.03 -3.38 -7.63
C VAL A 92 -20.00 -3.08 -6.55
N ALA A 93 -20.21 -2.04 -5.74
CA ALA A 93 -19.34 -1.75 -4.60
C ALA A 93 -19.27 -2.93 -3.63
N ILE A 94 -20.41 -3.44 -3.18
CA ILE A 94 -20.48 -4.52 -2.19
C ILE A 94 -19.91 -5.82 -2.77
N THR A 95 -20.12 -6.08 -4.06
CA THR A 95 -19.50 -7.22 -4.76
C THR A 95 -17.98 -7.07 -4.83
N ALA A 96 -17.46 -5.89 -5.17
CA ALA A 96 -16.02 -5.62 -5.19
C ALA A 96 -15.39 -5.72 -3.79
N TYR A 97 -16.12 -5.30 -2.76
CA TYR A 97 -15.74 -5.52 -1.37
C TYR A 97 -15.65 -7.00 -1.03
N GLY A 98 -16.66 -7.79 -1.40
CA GLY A 98 -16.64 -9.24 -1.25
C GLY A 98 -15.45 -9.91 -1.93
N MET A 99 -15.16 -9.49 -3.16
CA MET A 99 -14.02 -9.97 -3.94
C MET A 99 -12.70 -9.60 -3.28
N ALA A 100 -12.47 -8.32 -2.94
CA ALA A 100 -11.25 -7.88 -2.30
C ALA A 100 -11.05 -8.54 -0.92
N THR A 101 -12.12 -8.69 -0.13
CA THR A 101 -12.05 -9.34 1.19
C THR A 101 -11.99 -10.86 1.15
N PHE A 102 -12.20 -11.47 -0.02
CA PHE A 102 -11.83 -12.87 -0.29
C PHE A 102 -10.38 -12.98 -0.73
N GLU A 103 -9.97 -12.11 -1.63
CA GLU A 103 -8.65 -12.08 -2.22
C GLU A 103 -7.56 -11.76 -1.18
N GLY A 104 -7.79 -10.83 -0.26
CA GLY A 104 -6.84 -10.47 0.79
C GLY A 104 -6.43 -11.68 1.64
N PRO A 105 -7.37 -12.43 2.25
CA PRO A 105 -7.07 -13.68 2.95
C PRO A 105 -6.34 -14.71 2.08
N MET A 106 -6.74 -14.89 0.82
CA MET A 106 -6.03 -15.77 -0.11
C MET A 106 -4.57 -15.33 -0.34
N LEU A 107 -4.33 -14.04 -0.55
CA LEU A 107 -2.99 -13.45 -0.72
C LEU A 107 -2.15 -13.49 0.58
N SER A 108 -2.80 -13.66 1.73
CA SER A 108 -2.12 -13.88 3.02
C SER A 108 -1.60 -15.31 3.18
N LEU A 109 -2.05 -16.27 2.36
CA LEU A 109 -1.48 -17.61 2.40
C LEU A 109 -0.07 -17.60 1.82
N LYS A 110 0.91 -18.08 2.59
CA LYS A 110 2.33 -18.07 2.22
C LYS A 110 2.59 -18.63 0.80
N ASN A 111 1.98 -19.74 0.42
CA ASN A 111 2.13 -20.32 -0.93
C ASN A 111 1.63 -19.39 -2.06
N VAL A 112 0.51 -18.69 -1.87
CA VAL A 112 -0.03 -17.73 -2.83
C VAL A 112 0.82 -16.45 -2.82
N ASN A 113 1.14 -15.95 -1.64
CA ASN A 113 1.96 -14.77 -1.44
C ASN A 113 3.34 -14.91 -2.10
N ALA A 114 3.94 -16.10 -2.07
CA ALA A 114 5.21 -16.38 -2.72
C ALA A 114 5.18 -16.10 -4.24
N ILE A 115 4.00 -16.04 -4.87
CA ILE A 115 3.81 -15.68 -6.28
C ILE A 115 3.33 -14.22 -6.40
N ALA A 116 2.37 -13.81 -5.58
CA ALA A 116 1.71 -12.51 -5.72
C ALA A 116 2.50 -11.33 -5.12
N HIS A 117 3.30 -11.56 -4.07
CA HIS A 117 4.02 -10.49 -3.40
C HIS A 117 5.09 -9.91 -4.32
N PHE A 118 5.16 -8.57 -4.32
CA PHE A 118 5.92 -7.72 -5.24
C PHE A 118 5.39 -7.63 -6.68
N THR A 119 4.32 -8.33 -7.05
CA THR A 119 3.76 -8.28 -8.41
C THR A 119 2.58 -7.31 -8.51
N ASP A 120 2.13 -7.05 -9.74
CA ASP A 120 0.95 -6.26 -10.05
C ASP A 120 -0.37 -6.93 -9.61
N TRP A 121 -0.32 -8.17 -9.11
CA TRP A 121 -1.47 -8.76 -8.43
C TRP A 121 -1.86 -7.91 -7.20
N ILE A 122 -0.88 -7.48 -6.39
CA ILE A 122 -1.16 -6.61 -5.23
C ILE A 122 -1.81 -5.29 -5.68
N VAL A 123 -1.40 -4.76 -6.84
CA VAL A 123 -2.01 -3.56 -7.42
C VAL A 123 -3.46 -3.82 -7.82
N ALA A 124 -3.74 -4.95 -8.47
CA ALA A 124 -5.11 -5.35 -8.82
C ALA A 124 -6.00 -5.43 -7.57
N HIS A 125 -5.55 -6.16 -6.55
CA HIS A 125 -6.22 -6.33 -5.28
C HIS A 125 -6.61 -4.98 -4.65
N VAL A 126 -5.62 -4.08 -4.52
CA VAL A 126 -5.84 -2.76 -3.94
C VAL A 126 -6.84 -1.96 -4.76
N HIS A 127 -6.80 -2.01 -6.09
CA HIS A 127 -7.72 -1.22 -6.93
C HIS A 127 -9.14 -1.79 -6.98
N VAL A 128 -9.33 -3.10 -6.86
CA VAL A 128 -10.67 -3.68 -6.64
C VAL A 128 -11.27 -3.14 -5.34
N GLY A 129 -10.49 -3.05 -4.26
CA GLY A 129 -10.93 -2.43 -3.01
C GLY A 129 -11.12 -0.91 -3.09
N ALA A 130 -10.17 -0.18 -3.67
CA ALA A 130 -10.15 1.28 -3.69
C ALA A 130 -11.15 1.86 -4.69
N LEU A 131 -11.15 1.38 -5.93
CA LEU A 131 -12.01 1.90 -7.00
C LEU A 131 -13.34 1.15 -7.04
N GLY A 132 -13.30 -0.17 -6.95
CA GLY A 132 -14.49 -1.02 -7.00
C GLY A 132 -15.36 -0.86 -5.75
N TRP A 133 -14.79 -0.96 -4.55
CA TRP A 133 -15.55 -0.80 -3.30
C TRP A 133 -15.64 0.66 -2.83
N ASN A 134 -14.53 1.28 -2.41
CA ASN A 134 -14.58 2.60 -1.77
C ASN A 134 -15.11 3.68 -2.71
N GLY A 135 -14.61 3.71 -3.95
CA GLY A 135 -15.03 4.67 -4.97
C GLY A 135 -16.51 4.55 -5.28
N PHE A 136 -17.00 3.37 -5.67
CA PHE A 136 -18.41 3.19 -6.02
C PHE A 136 -19.36 3.37 -4.84
N LEU A 137 -18.96 2.94 -3.64
CA LEU A 137 -19.74 3.21 -2.43
C LEU A 137 -19.90 4.72 -2.22
N THR A 138 -18.81 5.48 -2.40
CA THR A 138 -18.81 6.94 -2.30
C THR A 138 -19.68 7.56 -3.38
N PHE A 139 -19.58 7.11 -4.64
CA PHE A 139 -20.41 7.61 -5.73
C PHE A 139 -21.90 7.37 -5.49
N ALA A 140 -22.27 6.17 -5.00
CA ALA A 140 -23.65 5.86 -4.63
C ALA A 140 -24.16 6.81 -3.54
N VAL A 141 -23.36 7.02 -2.49
CA VAL A 141 -23.69 7.93 -1.39
C VAL A 141 -23.87 9.36 -1.91
N LEU A 142 -22.97 9.86 -2.75
CA LEU A 142 -23.06 11.20 -3.30
C LEU A 142 -24.30 11.37 -4.17
N TYR A 143 -24.57 10.45 -5.11
CA TYR A 143 -25.77 10.52 -5.94
C TYR A 143 -27.08 10.42 -5.15
N TRP A 144 -27.07 9.72 -4.01
CA TRP A 144 -28.22 9.67 -3.11
C TRP A 144 -28.37 10.95 -2.28
N LEU A 145 -27.27 11.47 -1.75
CA LEU A 145 -27.24 12.54 -0.77
C LEU A 145 -27.43 13.92 -1.43
N TRP A 146 -26.76 14.18 -2.55
CA TRP A 146 -26.71 15.51 -3.16
C TRP A 146 -28.11 16.09 -3.49
N PRO A 147 -29.00 15.37 -4.17
CA PRO A 147 -30.34 15.90 -4.47
C PRO A 147 -31.14 16.23 -3.20
N ARG A 148 -30.90 15.51 -2.10
CA ARG A 148 -31.55 15.73 -0.81
C ARG A 148 -31.04 16.99 -0.11
N LEU A 149 -29.72 17.23 -0.13
CA LEU A 149 -29.12 18.44 0.44
C LEU A 149 -29.62 19.72 -0.25
N TYR A 150 -29.83 19.66 -1.56
CA TYR A 150 -30.30 20.80 -2.36
C TYR A 150 -31.81 20.81 -2.62
N LYS A 151 -32.58 19.92 -1.96
CA LYS A 151 -34.03 19.72 -2.14
C LYS A 151 -34.48 19.74 -3.60
N THR A 152 -33.77 19.01 -4.44
CA THR A 152 -34.02 18.95 -5.88
C THR A 152 -33.92 17.50 -6.38
N GLN A 153 -34.14 17.30 -7.67
CA GLN A 153 -33.89 16.02 -8.33
C GLN A 153 -32.50 16.03 -8.96
N LEU A 154 -31.91 14.83 -9.09
CA LEU A 154 -30.64 14.69 -9.79
C LEU A 154 -30.76 15.24 -11.21
N HIS A 155 -29.82 16.10 -11.61
CA HIS A 155 -29.86 16.78 -12.91
C HIS A 155 -30.00 15.81 -14.09
N SER A 156 -29.29 14.69 -14.08
CA SER A 156 -29.45 13.64 -15.09
C SER A 156 -29.17 12.25 -14.56
N THR A 157 -30.18 11.38 -14.61
CA THR A 157 -30.03 9.94 -14.35
C THR A 157 -29.27 9.22 -15.47
N LYS A 158 -29.33 9.73 -16.71
CA LYS A 158 -28.56 9.21 -17.85
C LYS A 158 -27.06 9.41 -17.62
N LEU A 159 -26.63 10.60 -17.20
CA LEU A 159 -25.22 10.86 -16.88
C LEU A 159 -24.72 9.99 -15.72
N ALA A 160 -25.55 9.75 -14.70
CA ALA A 160 -25.19 8.83 -13.61
C ALA A 160 -25.04 7.38 -14.10
N ASN A 161 -25.88 6.92 -15.02
CA ASN A 161 -25.73 5.60 -15.65
C ASN A 161 -24.50 5.54 -16.57
N THR A 162 -24.19 6.60 -17.32
CA THR A 162 -22.95 6.68 -18.11
C THR A 162 -21.73 6.63 -17.21
N HIS A 163 -21.71 7.37 -16.11
CA HIS A 163 -20.66 7.28 -15.10
C HIS A 163 -20.55 5.85 -14.55
N PHE A 164 -21.65 5.19 -14.20
CA PHE A 164 -21.63 3.81 -13.74
C PHE A 164 -20.92 2.87 -14.73
N TRP A 165 -21.23 2.97 -16.03
CA TRP A 165 -20.59 2.13 -17.04
C TRP A 165 -19.12 2.48 -17.28
N LEU A 166 -18.77 3.78 -17.32
CA LEU A 166 -17.37 4.21 -17.44
C LEU A 166 -16.53 3.74 -16.25
N GLY A 167 -17.06 3.87 -15.03
CA GLY A 167 -16.41 3.36 -13.83
C GLY A 167 -16.27 1.84 -13.87
N THR A 168 -17.34 1.12 -14.26
CA THR A 168 -17.36 -0.36 -14.25
C THR A 168 -16.41 -0.92 -15.29
N LEU A 169 -16.43 -0.39 -16.52
CA LEU A 169 -15.45 -0.76 -17.54
C LEU A 169 -14.05 -0.32 -17.12
N GLY A 170 -13.92 0.89 -16.54
CA GLY A 170 -12.65 1.41 -16.04
C GLY A 170 -11.97 0.46 -15.05
N ILE A 171 -12.70 -0.05 -14.05
CA ILE A 171 -12.13 -1.01 -13.10
C ILE A 171 -11.83 -2.37 -13.74
N LEU A 172 -12.61 -2.83 -14.73
CA LEU A 172 -12.32 -4.09 -15.44
C LEU A 172 -11.03 -3.98 -16.26
N PHE A 173 -10.89 -2.91 -17.04
CA PHE A 173 -9.67 -2.62 -17.82
C PHE A 173 -8.48 -2.25 -16.92
N TYR A 174 -8.70 -1.93 -15.65
CA TYR A 174 -7.64 -1.77 -14.67
C TYR A 174 -7.22 -3.11 -14.06
N ALA A 175 -8.16 -3.83 -13.44
CA ALA A 175 -7.85 -4.99 -12.61
C ALA A 175 -7.44 -6.22 -13.43
N ILE A 176 -8.13 -6.52 -14.54
CA ILE A 176 -7.86 -7.74 -15.33
C ILE A 176 -6.42 -7.77 -15.88
N PRO A 177 -5.92 -6.70 -16.53
CA PRO A 177 -4.53 -6.68 -16.98
C PRO A 177 -3.53 -6.74 -15.83
N MET A 178 -3.86 -6.20 -14.65
CA MET A 178 -2.99 -6.27 -13.47
C MET A 178 -2.94 -7.66 -12.85
N TYR A 179 -4.06 -8.40 -12.83
CA TYR A 179 -4.05 -9.83 -12.47
C TYR A 179 -3.15 -10.60 -13.42
N TRP A 180 -3.32 -10.40 -14.73
CA TRP A 180 -2.49 -11.08 -15.73
C TRP A 180 -1.01 -10.72 -15.58
N ALA A 181 -0.69 -9.44 -15.42
CA ALA A 181 0.66 -8.96 -15.15
C ALA A 181 1.26 -9.61 -13.88
N GLY A 182 0.46 -9.71 -12.81
CA GLY A 182 0.87 -10.34 -11.56
C GLY A 182 1.24 -11.81 -11.72
N PHE A 183 0.44 -12.59 -12.45
CA PHE A 183 0.75 -13.98 -12.79
C PHE A 183 1.98 -14.08 -13.69
N THR A 184 2.07 -13.26 -14.74
CA THR A 184 3.22 -13.23 -15.65
C THR A 184 4.52 -12.96 -14.88
N GLN A 185 4.54 -11.94 -14.01
CA GLN A 185 5.67 -11.64 -13.14
C GLN A 185 6.04 -12.83 -12.25
N GLY A 186 5.07 -13.34 -11.49
CA GLY A 186 5.32 -14.42 -10.53
C GLY A 186 5.85 -15.70 -11.19
N LEU A 187 5.34 -16.04 -12.38
CA LEU A 187 5.78 -17.21 -13.14
C LEU A 187 7.16 -16.98 -13.77
N MET A 188 7.38 -15.86 -14.47
CA MET A 188 8.67 -15.57 -15.10
C MET A 188 9.80 -15.48 -14.06
N TRP A 189 9.55 -14.85 -12.92
CA TRP A 189 10.59 -14.68 -11.90
C TRP A 189 11.04 -15.99 -11.26
N LYS A 190 10.14 -16.98 -11.19
CA LYS A 190 10.37 -18.28 -10.56
C LYS A 190 10.78 -19.39 -11.52
N GLN A 191 10.70 -19.15 -12.83
CA GLN A 191 10.95 -20.20 -13.81
C GLN A 191 12.44 -20.53 -13.93
N PHE A 192 12.74 -21.82 -13.84
CA PHE A 192 14.06 -22.39 -14.10
C PHE A 192 14.04 -23.22 -15.39
N SER A 193 15.15 -23.22 -16.13
CA SER A 193 15.38 -24.11 -17.26
C SER A 193 15.64 -25.55 -16.79
N ALA A 194 15.66 -26.50 -17.73
CA ALA A 194 15.99 -27.89 -17.43
C ALA A 194 17.40 -28.04 -16.82
N ASP A 195 18.32 -27.14 -17.16
CA ASP A 195 19.69 -27.09 -16.63
C ASP A 195 19.77 -26.46 -15.22
N GLY A 196 18.63 -26.07 -14.65
CA GLY A 196 18.55 -25.52 -13.30
C GLY A 196 18.97 -24.05 -13.18
N MET A 197 19.11 -23.32 -14.29
CA MET A 197 19.38 -21.89 -14.34
C MET A 197 18.07 -21.09 -14.44
N LEU A 198 18.07 -19.81 -14.04
CA LEU A 198 16.91 -18.95 -14.24
C LEU A 198 16.60 -18.80 -15.74
N GLN A 199 15.35 -19.05 -16.13
CA GLN A 199 14.92 -18.90 -17.52
C GLN A 199 14.95 -17.43 -17.96
N TYR A 200 14.58 -16.54 -17.04
CA TYR A 200 14.51 -15.10 -17.27
C TYR A 200 15.43 -14.36 -16.29
N PRO A 201 16.77 -14.44 -16.43
CA PRO A 201 17.71 -13.86 -15.46
C PRO A 201 17.74 -12.33 -15.51
N ASN A 202 17.50 -11.74 -16.68
CA ASN A 202 17.37 -10.30 -16.83
C ASN A 202 15.96 -9.85 -16.41
N PHE A 203 15.87 -9.04 -15.35
CA PHE A 203 14.59 -8.54 -14.84
C PHE A 203 13.83 -7.69 -15.88
N LEU A 204 14.55 -6.98 -16.75
CA LEU A 204 13.97 -6.09 -17.76
C LEU A 204 13.09 -6.85 -18.76
N GLU A 205 13.42 -8.11 -19.06
CA GLU A 205 12.62 -8.93 -19.97
C GLU A 205 11.19 -9.11 -19.45
N THR A 206 11.02 -9.37 -18.15
CA THR A 206 9.69 -9.41 -17.54
C THR A 206 9.00 -8.06 -17.69
N VAL A 207 9.67 -6.96 -17.39
CA VAL A 207 9.07 -5.62 -17.44
C VAL A 207 8.55 -5.28 -18.85
N LEU A 208 9.33 -5.59 -19.88
CA LEU A 208 8.96 -5.36 -21.29
C LEU A 208 7.72 -6.17 -21.69
N ASN A 209 7.58 -7.40 -21.19
CA ASN A 209 6.39 -8.23 -21.42
C ASN A 209 5.12 -7.65 -20.77
N LEU A 210 5.24 -6.80 -19.76
CA LEU A 210 4.12 -6.20 -19.04
C LEU A 210 3.64 -4.86 -19.60
N VAL A 211 4.44 -4.24 -20.48
CA VAL A 211 4.12 -2.93 -21.06
C VAL A 211 2.69 -2.87 -21.65
N PRO A 212 2.20 -3.87 -22.40
CA PRO A 212 0.80 -3.89 -22.87
C PRO A 212 -0.23 -3.81 -21.74
N MET A 213 0.01 -4.49 -20.61
CA MET A 213 -0.88 -4.49 -19.45
C MET A 213 -0.89 -3.12 -18.77
N TYR A 214 0.24 -2.41 -18.74
CA TYR A 214 0.31 -1.04 -18.23
C TYR A 214 -0.46 -0.04 -19.09
N TYR A 215 -0.46 -0.19 -20.42
CA TYR A 215 -1.30 0.61 -21.29
C TYR A 215 -2.79 0.38 -21.02
N LEU A 216 -3.22 -0.89 -20.91
CA LEU A 216 -4.61 -1.22 -20.60
C LEU A 216 -5.02 -0.67 -19.22
N ARG A 217 -4.15 -0.77 -18.22
CA ARG A 217 -4.34 -0.13 -16.91
C ARG A 217 -4.57 1.38 -17.06
N GLY A 218 -3.74 2.06 -17.86
CA GLY A 218 -3.87 3.48 -18.14
C GLY A 218 -5.23 3.81 -18.76
N VAL A 219 -5.68 3.04 -19.75
CA VAL A 219 -7.02 3.18 -20.35
C VAL A 219 -8.12 2.99 -19.31
N GLY A 220 -8.02 1.96 -18.47
CA GLY A 220 -8.98 1.72 -17.37
C GLY A 220 -9.06 2.89 -16.39
N GLY A 221 -7.90 3.43 -15.99
CA GLY A 221 -7.82 4.61 -15.13
C GLY A 221 -8.45 5.86 -15.76
N LEU A 222 -8.19 6.12 -17.05
CA LEU A 222 -8.77 7.23 -17.79
C LEU A 222 -10.29 7.12 -17.91
N LEU A 223 -10.83 5.93 -18.18
CA LEU A 223 -12.28 5.68 -18.21
C LEU A 223 -12.92 5.98 -16.85
N TYR A 224 -12.31 5.47 -15.77
CA TYR A 224 -12.79 5.70 -14.41
C TYR A 224 -12.78 7.19 -14.05
N LEU A 225 -11.67 7.88 -14.32
CA LEU A 225 -11.51 9.31 -14.05
C LEU A 225 -12.48 10.17 -14.88
N SER A 226 -12.69 9.82 -16.15
CA SER A 226 -13.70 10.48 -16.99
C SER A 226 -15.10 10.35 -16.39
N GLY A 227 -15.42 9.18 -15.82
CA GLY A 227 -16.63 8.96 -15.04
C GLY A 227 -16.75 9.90 -13.83
N VAL A 228 -15.66 10.11 -13.09
CA VAL A 228 -15.61 11.04 -11.95
C VAL A 228 -15.89 12.49 -12.41
N PHE A 229 -15.31 12.94 -13.53
CA PHE A 229 -15.61 14.27 -14.05
C PHE A 229 -17.08 14.43 -14.45
N LEU A 230 -17.69 13.40 -15.05
CA LEU A 230 -19.13 13.39 -15.33
C LEU A 230 -19.97 13.44 -14.04
N MET A 231 -19.55 12.76 -12.98
CA MET A 231 -20.20 12.87 -11.67
C MET A 231 -20.15 14.29 -11.15
N VAL A 232 -18.95 14.89 -11.08
CA VAL A 232 -18.76 16.25 -10.59
C VAL A 232 -19.64 17.23 -11.36
N TYR A 233 -19.66 17.13 -12.69
CA TYR A 233 -20.54 17.95 -13.53
C TYR A 233 -22.02 17.74 -13.19
N ASN A 234 -22.48 16.50 -13.07
CA ASN A 234 -23.88 16.18 -12.78
C ASN A 234 -24.31 16.68 -11.38
N LEU A 235 -23.46 16.49 -10.37
CA LEU A 235 -23.69 16.97 -9.00
C LEU A 235 -23.65 18.49 -8.93
N TYR A 236 -22.75 19.15 -9.64
CA TYR A 236 -22.70 20.61 -9.75
C TYR A 236 -23.97 21.19 -10.36
N LYS A 237 -24.43 20.62 -11.48
CA LYS A 237 -25.69 21.04 -12.12
C LYS A 237 -26.91 20.79 -11.22
N THR A 238 -26.88 19.71 -10.45
CA THR A 238 -27.90 19.40 -9.43
C THR A 238 -27.90 20.45 -8.32
N ALA A 239 -26.73 20.80 -7.78
CA ALA A 239 -26.63 21.85 -6.77
C ALA A 239 -27.15 23.21 -7.28
N LYS A 240 -26.82 23.56 -8.52
CA LYS A 240 -27.30 24.80 -9.16
C LYS A 240 -28.80 24.84 -9.44
N SER A 241 -29.46 23.70 -9.60
CA SER A 241 -30.92 23.66 -9.85
C SER A 241 -31.74 23.63 -8.55
N GLY A 242 -31.10 23.45 -7.40
CA GLY A 242 -31.74 23.43 -6.10
C GLY A 242 -31.30 24.58 -5.19
N ALA A 243 -31.79 24.54 -3.96
CA ALA A 243 -31.38 25.47 -2.90
C ALA A 243 -30.80 24.64 -1.75
N LEU A 244 -29.57 24.97 -1.33
CA LEU A 244 -28.96 24.32 -0.19
C LEU A 244 -29.82 24.54 1.05
N VAL A 245 -30.12 23.45 1.76
CA VAL A 245 -30.75 23.52 3.07
C VAL A 245 -29.67 23.30 4.12
N PRO A 246 -29.15 24.36 4.75
CA PRO A 246 -28.09 24.24 5.74
C PRO A 246 -28.60 23.52 6.99
N ASP A 247 -29.86 23.76 7.37
CA ASP A 247 -30.47 23.21 8.56
C ASP A 247 -31.82 22.55 8.23
N GLU A 248 -31.93 21.26 8.55
CA GLU A 248 -33.19 20.54 8.54
C GLU A 248 -33.56 20.19 9.99
N LYS A 249 -34.79 20.51 10.41
CA LYS A 249 -35.30 20.04 11.70
C LYS A 249 -35.42 18.52 11.65
N ALA A 250 -34.41 17.85 12.18
CA ALA A 250 -34.40 16.40 12.32
C ALA A 250 -34.95 16.05 13.70
N GLU A 251 -36.15 15.45 13.75
CA GLU A 251 -36.64 14.78 14.94
C GLU A 251 -36.34 13.29 14.81
N ALA A 252 -35.73 12.71 15.86
CA ALA A 252 -35.63 11.25 15.93
C ALA A 252 -37.05 10.67 15.95
N ALA A 253 -37.28 9.54 15.28
CA ALA A 253 -38.52 8.80 15.45
C ALA A 253 -38.77 8.62 16.96
N PRO A 254 -40.02 8.82 17.44
CA PRO A 254 -40.31 8.71 18.86
C PRO A 254 -39.78 7.38 19.37
N LEU A 255 -39.04 7.44 20.49
CA LEU A 255 -38.56 6.24 21.18
C LEU A 255 -39.77 5.32 21.36
N MET A 256 -39.78 4.18 20.65
CA MET A 256 -40.80 3.17 20.90
C MET A 256 -40.76 2.89 22.41
N PRO A 257 -41.91 2.88 23.11
CA PRO A 257 -41.94 2.53 24.51
C PRO A 257 -41.14 1.25 24.68
N ALA A 258 -40.13 1.26 25.54
CA ALA A 258 -39.45 0.04 25.90
C ALA A 258 -40.55 -0.92 26.34
N THR A 259 -40.76 -2.01 25.61
CA THR A 259 -41.72 -3.03 25.98
C THR A 259 -41.30 -3.54 27.35
N VAL A 260 -41.95 -3.04 28.39
CA VAL A 260 -41.75 -3.44 29.77
C VAL A 260 -42.07 -4.93 29.80
N GLY A 261 -41.03 -5.76 29.86
CA GLY A 261 -41.15 -7.22 29.93
C GLY A 261 -40.85 -8.04 28.66
N ALA A 262 -40.57 -7.46 27.48
CA ALA A 262 -40.31 -8.27 26.27
C ALA A 262 -38.84 -8.74 26.10
N HIS A 263 -37.98 -8.51 27.10
CA HIS A 263 -36.55 -8.77 26.99
C HIS A 263 -35.99 -9.42 28.26
N HIS A 264 -36.47 -10.62 28.60
CA HIS A 264 -35.76 -11.48 29.56
C HIS A 264 -34.44 -12.04 28.98
N ASP A 265 -34.23 -11.95 27.66
CA ASP A 265 -33.07 -12.54 26.95
C ASP A 265 -32.05 -11.49 26.46
N GLY A 266 -31.97 -10.33 27.12
CA GLY A 266 -30.99 -9.30 26.77
C GLY A 266 -29.59 -9.69 27.25
N HIS A 267 -28.65 -9.93 26.32
CA HIS A 267 -27.26 -10.22 26.68
C HIS A 267 -26.62 -9.07 27.47
N TRP A 268 -25.69 -9.42 28.37
CA TRP A 268 -25.01 -8.51 29.29
C TRP A 268 -24.29 -7.31 28.64
N HIS A 269 -23.94 -7.37 27.35
CA HIS A 269 -23.22 -6.32 26.63
C HIS A 269 -24.11 -5.19 26.08
N ARG A 270 -25.44 -5.33 26.17
CA ARG A 270 -26.42 -4.39 25.59
C ARG A 270 -26.32 -2.96 26.14
N TRP A 271 -25.78 -2.77 27.34
CA TRP A 271 -25.58 -1.43 27.91
C TRP A 271 -24.51 -0.62 27.16
N ILE A 272 -23.52 -1.29 26.55
CA ILE A 272 -22.48 -0.67 25.73
C ILE A 272 -23.03 -0.35 24.33
N GLU A 273 -23.63 -1.36 23.69
CA GLU A 273 -23.99 -1.30 22.26
C GLU A 273 -25.12 -0.32 21.94
N ARG A 274 -25.96 0.01 22.93
CA ARG A 274 -27.09 0.94 22.73
C ARG A 274 -26.68 2.40 22.71
N ARG A 275 -25.50 2.73 23.20
CA ARG A 275 -25.05 4.12 23.38
C ARG A 275 -23.85 4.37 22.48
N PRO A 276 -24.01 5.10 21.35
CA PRO A 276 -22.94 5.28 20.37
C PRO A 276 -21.63 5.79 20.98
N VAL A 277 -21.69 6.75 21.91
CA VAL A 277 -20.49 7.29 22.58
C VAL A 277 -19.78 6.24 23.44
N GLN A 278 -20.53 5.44 24.21
CA GLN A 278 -19.95 4.38 25.04
C GLN A 278 -19.37 3.26 24.18
N MET A 279 -20.09 2.87 23.13
CA MET A 279 -19.62 1.93 22.13
C MET A 279 -18.29 2.37 21.51
N SER A 280 -18.20 3.65 21.11
CA SER A 280 -16.96 4.22 20.55
C SER A 280 -15.81 4.16 21.53
N ILE A 281 -16.02 4.56 22.80
CA ILE A 281 -14.97 4.51 23.84
C ILE A 281 -14.46 3.08 24.03
N TRP A 282 -15.35 2.11 24.21
CA TRP A 282 -14.95 0.72 24.43
C TRP A 282 -14.30 0.08 23.19
N ALA A 283 -14.77 0.42 21.99
CA ALA A 283 -14.11 0.00 20.75
C ALA A 283 -12.69 0.59 20.66
N THR A 284 -12.50 1.87 21.00
CA THR A 284 -11.16 2.48 21.06
C THR A 284 -10.26 1.79 22.07
N VAL A 285 -10.76 1.52 23.29
CA VAL A 285 -9.99 0.79 24.32
C VAL A 285 -9.58 -0.60 23.81
N ALA A 286 -10.49 -1.35 23.19
CA ALA A 286 -10.19 -2.66 22.63
C ALA A 286 -9.12 -2.60 21.54
N ILE A 287 -9.19 -1.59 20.64
CA ILE A 287 -8.19 -1.37 19.59
C ILE A 287 -6.82 -1.05 20.20
N LEU A 288 -6.77 -0.18 21.22
CA LEU A 288 -5.53 0.19 21.90
C LEU A 288 -4.88 -1.00 22.60
N ILE A 289 -5.68 -1.85 23.26
CA ILE A 289 -5.18 -3.09 23.87
C ILE A 289 -4.62 -4.02 22.80
N GLY A 290 -5.35 -4.26 21.71
CA GLY A 290 -4.88 -5.09 20.59
C GLY A 290 -3.57 -4.58 20.01
N GLY A 291 -3.49 -3.27 19.71
CA GLY A 291 -2.27 -2.65 19.21
C GLY A 291 -1.10 -2.71 20.20
N ALA A 292 -1.35 -2.55 21.50
CA ALA A 292 -0.32 -2.69 22.52
C ALA A 292 0.23 -4.13 22.58
N VAL A 293 -0.63 -5.14 22.51
CA VAL A 293 -0.21 -6.55 22.51
C VAL A 293 0.57 -6.92 21.25
N GLU A 294 0.26 -6.31 20.10
CA GLU A 294 1.02 -6.52 18.86
C GLU A 294 2.39 -5.81 18.87
N MET A 295 2.45 -4.57 19.34
CA MET A 295 3.65 -3.75 19.27
C MET A 295 4.65 -4.02 20.40
N ILE A 296 4.19 -4.15 21.65
CA ILE A 296 5.06 -4.22 22.83
C ILE A 296 6.03 -5.42 22.77
N PRO A 297 5.60 -6.66 22.48
CA PRO A 297 6.52 -7.80 22.42
C PRO A 297 7.58 -7.63 21.33
N THR A 298 7.23 -7.00 20.20
CA THR A 298 8.16 -6.76 19.10
C THR A 298 9.27 -5.80 19.50
N PHE A 299 8.98 -4.80 20.36
CA PHE A 299 9.98 -3.84 20.84
C PHE A 299 10.79 -4.31 22.05
N LEU A 300 10.20 -5.11 22.93
CA LEU A 300 10.84 -5.51 24.20
C LEU A 300 11.68 -6.79 24.11
N ILE A 301 11.42 -7.64 23.11
CA ILE A 301 12.11 -8.93 22.97
C ILE A 301 13.24 -8.74 21.95
N GLU A 302 14.48 -8.59 22.43
CA GLU A 302 15.67 -8.36 21.60
C GLU A 302 15.87 -9.45 20.53
N SER A 303 15.48 -10.70 20.83
CA SER A 303 15.57 -11.80 19.86
C SER A 303 14.65 -11.64 18.63
N ASN A 304 13.68 -10.73 18.67
CA ASN A 304 12.85 -10.38 17.52
C ASN A 304 13.58 -9.46 16.51
N VAL A 305 14.65 -8.76 16.93
CA VAL A 305 15.44 -7.87 16.07
C VAL A 305 16.93 -8.22 16.21
N PRO A 306 17.37 -9.37 15.65
CA PRO A 306 18.76 -9.78 15.78
C PRO A 306 19.68 -8.78 15.07
N THR A 307 20.65 -8.23 15.78
CA THR A 307 21.67 -7.33 15.21
C THR A 307 22.81 -8.12 14.56
N ILE A 308 23.38 -7.59 13.48
CA ILE A 308 24.57 -8.16 12.83
C ILE A 308 25.76 -7.23 13.12
N ALA A 309 26.84 -7.75 13.70
CA ALA A 309 27.96 -6.94 14.18
C ALA A 309 28.71 -6.17 13.07
N SER A 310 28.70 -6.71 11.86
CA SER A 310 29.29 -6.07 10.68
C SER A 310 28.46 -4.92 10.12
N VAL A 311 27.17 -4.84 10.44
CA VAL A 311 26.29 -3.77 9.97
C VAL A 311 26.60 -2.48 10.73
N LYS A 312 26.99 -1.44 9.98
CA LYS A 312 27.33 -0.13 10.52
C LYS A 312 26.27 0.92 10.16
N PRO A 313 26.11 1.98 10.97
CA PRO A 313 25.31 3.14 10.57
C PRO A 313 25.76 3.68 9.21
N TYR A 314 24.82 4.23 8.45
CA TYR A 314 25.13 4.95 7.22
C TYR A 314 26.04 6.15 7.51
N THR A 315 26.99 6.45 6.63
CA THR A 315 27.71 7.73 6.69
C THR A 315 26.74 8.89 6.46
N SER A 316 27.15 10.11 6.79
CA SER A 316 26.36 11.31 6.51
C SER A 316 25.99 11.46 5.03
N LEU A 317 26.92 11.17 4.10
CA LEU A 317 26.62 11.22 2.66
C LEU A 317 25.63 10.12 2.23
N GLU A 318 25.76 8.91 2.77
CA GLU A 318 24.85 7.80 2.49
C GLU A 318 23.44 8.09 3.01
N LEU A 319 23.30 8.79 4.14
CA LEU A 319 22.01 9.27 4.64
C LEU A 319 21.37 10.27 3.68
N GLU A 320 22.12 11.27 3.18
CA GLU A 320 21.58 12.21 2.19
C GLU A 320 21.21 11.48 0.88
N GLY A 321 22.02 10.53 0.43
CA GLY A 321 21.71 9.69 -0.73
C GLY A 321 20.47 8.85 -0.57
N ARG A 322 20.23 8.34 0.64
CA ARG A 322 19.02 7.62 1.00
C ARG A 322 17.78 8.50 0.98
N ASP A 323 17.90 9.73 1.46
CA ASP A 323 16.80 10.69 1.42
C ASP A 323 16.46 11.10 -0.02
N ILE A 324 17.46 11.25 -0.88
CA ILE A 324 17.27 11.43 -2.33
C ILE A 324 16.57 10.21 -2.93
N TYR A 325 17.00 8.99 -2.61
CA TYR A 325 16.36 7.75 -3.08
C TYR A 325 14.86 7.69 -2.71
N ILE A 326 14.49 8.18 -1.53
CA ILE A 326 13.10 8.27 -1.08
C ILE A 326 12.37 9.43 -1.78
N LYS A 327 12.98 10.62 -1.85
CA LYS A 327 12.44 11.84 -2.47
C LYS A 327 12.06 11.61 -3.93
N GLU A 328 12.94 10.95 -4.68
CA GLU A 328 12.76 10.63 -6.09
C GLU A 328 11.84 9.42 -6.33
N GLY A 329 11.36 8.78 -5.26
CA GLY A 329 10.42 7.67 -5.36
C GLY A 329 11.02 6.38 -5.90
N CYS A 330 12.34 6.20 -5.86
CA CYS A 330 13.02 4.99 -6.32
C CYS A 330 12.48 3.73 -5.61
N VAL A 331 12.12 3.86 -4.33
CA VAL A 331 11.51 2.80 -3.51
C VAL A 331 10.20 2.25 -4.08
N ASN A 332 9.46 3.02 -4.88
CA ASN A 332 8.21 2.57 -5.49
C ASN A 332 8.45 1.53 -6.60
N CYS A 333 9.64 1.55 -7.20
CA CYS A 333 10.04 0.64 -8.27
C CYS A 333 10.98 -0.46 -7.77
N HIS A 334 11.87 -0.09 -6.86
CA HIS A 334 12.98 -0.91 -6.38
C HIS A 334 12.84 -1.15 -4.87
N THR A 335 12.60 -2.41 -4.52
CA THR A 335 12.61 -2.84 -3.12
C THR A 335 14.03 -3.03 -2.62
N GLN A 336 14.17 -3.09 -1.31
CA GLN A 336 15.40 -3.51 -0.64
C GLN A 336 15.13 -4.73 0.24
N MET A 337 14.57 -5.79 -0.34
CA MET A 337 14.08 -6.97 0.38
C MET A 337 14.17 -8.22 -0.49
N VAL A 338 15.36 -8.80 -0.60
CA VAL A 338 15.56 -10.09 -1.29
C VAL A 338 14.94 -11.21 -0.46
N ARG A 339 13.95 -11.92 -1.03
CA ARG A 339 13.23 -12.99 -0.32
C ARG A 339 14.05 -14.28 -0.28
N PRO A 340 13.83 -15.18 0.70
CA PRO A 340 14.54 -16.46 0.84
C PRO A 340 14.03 -17.52 -0.16
N PHE A 341 13.84 -17.14 -1.43
CA PHE A 341 13.53 -18.04 -2.52
C PHE A 341 14.76 -18.25 -3.38
N ARG A 342 15.00 -19.50 -3.81
CA ARG A 342 16.10 -19.81 -4.74
C ARG A 342 16.09 -18.87 -5.95
N SER A 343 14.92 -18.61 -6.53
CA SER A 343 14.78 -17.74 -7.70
C SER A 343 15.20 -16.29 -7.47
N GLU A 344 15.14 -15.80 -6.23
CA GLU A 344 15.63 -14.47 -5.88
C GLU A 344 17.09 -14.50 -5.51
N THR A 345 17.54 -15.52 -4.77
CA THR A 345 18.94 -15.58 -4.35
C THR A 345 19.89 -15.81 -5.52
N GLU A 346 19.48 -16.60 -6.53
CA GLU A 346 20.21 -16.77 -7.78
C GLU A 346 20.27 -15.48 -8.61
N ARG A 347 19.28 -14.60 -8.47
CA ARG A 347 19.16 -13.36 -9.25
C ARG A 347 19.91 -12.19 -8.62
N TYR A 348 19.77 -12.03 -7.31
CA TYR A 348 20.21 -10.85 -6.58
C TYR A 348 21.37 -11.13 -5.60
N GLY A 349 21.59 -12.39 -5.21
CA GLY A 349 22.52 -12.76 -4.15
C GLY A 349 21.80 -13.11 -2.85
N GLU A 350 22.53 -13.15 -1.73
CA GLU A 350 21.99 -13.61 -0.44
C GLU A 350 20.69 -12.89 -0.02
N TYR A 351 19.72 -13.63 0.53
CA TYR A 351 18.46 -13.08 1.00
C TYR A 351 18.68 -12.06 2.14
N SER A 352 17.72 -11.15 2.34
CA SER A 352 17.86 -10.09 3.33
C SER A 352 17.46 -10.55 4.74
N LYS A 353 18.25 -10.18 5.73
CA LYS A 353 18.10 -10.52 7.15
C LYS A 353 17.62 -9.30 7.94
N ALA A 354 16.87 -9.54 9.02
CA ALA A 354 16.35 -8.48 9.90
C ALA A 354 17.44 -7.51 10.39
N GLY A 355 18.60 -8.07 10.77
CA GLY A 355 19.71 -7.29 11.31
C GLY A 355 20.39 -6.33 10.34
N GLU A 356 20.12 -6.45 9.04
CA GLU A 356 20.65 -5.51 8.04
C GLU A 356 19.90 -4.17 8.05
N PHE A 357 18.68 -4.15 8.61
CA PHE A 357 17.82 -2.98 8.61
C PHE A 357 17.80 -2.25 9.96
N VAL A 358 18.64 -2.62 10.93
CA VAL A 358 18.56 -2.09 12.31
C VAL A 358 18.71 -0.55 12.41
N TYR A 359 19.31 0.07 11.39
CA TYR A 359 19.46 1.52 11.32
C TYR A 359 18.49 2.21 10.37
N ASP A 360 17.66 1.45 9.66
CA ASP A 360 16.73 1.95 8.65
C ASP A 360 15.49 2.57 9.28
N ARG A 361 15.25 3.84 8.97
CA ARG A 361 14.05 4.56 9.41
C ARG A 361 13.57 5.46 8.28
N PRO A 362 12.41 5.18 7.64
CA PRO A 362 11.60 3.95 7.72
C PRO A 362 12.22 2.79 6.93
N PHE A 363 11.79 1.54 7.13
CA PHE A 363 12.19 0.41 6.28
C PHE A 363 11.73 0.59 4.82
N LEU A 364 12.59 0.23 3.85
CA LEU A 364 12.31 0.37 2.40
C LEU A 364 12.01 -0.98 1.71
N TRP A 365 11.28 -1.86 2.41
CA TRP A 365 10.97 -3.22 1.91
C TRP A 365 10.01 -3.23 0.71
N GLY A 366 9.18 -2.20 0.58
CA GLY A 366 8.20 -2.03 -0.49
C GLY A 366 7.10 -3.10 -0.52
N SER A 367 6.20 -3.00 -1.49
CA SER A 367 5.08 -3.95 -1.67
C SER A 367 4.86 -4.34 -3.14
N LYS A 368 5.67 -3.78 -4.05
CA LYS A 368 5.67 -3.99 -5.49
C LYS A 368 7.10 -3.82 -6.04
N ARG A 369 7.41 -4.51 -7.14
CA ARG A 369 8.59 -4.29 -7.98
C ARG A 369 8.20 -3.93 -9.42
N THR A 370 8.69 -2.81 -9.90
CA THR A 370 8.73 -2.47 -11.34
C THR A 370 10.16 -2.50 -11.88
N GLY A 371 11.15 -2.34 -11.01
CA GLY A 371 12.56 -2.63 -11.28
C GLY A 371 13.08 -3.80 -10.42
N PRO A 372 14.32 -4.25 -10.65
CA PRO A 372 14.97 -5.26 -9.82
C PRO A 372 15.13 -4.80 -8.36
N ASP A 373 15.28 -5.75 -7.44
CA ASP A 373 15.69 -5.44 -6.06
C ASP A 373 17.11 -4.86 -6.03
N LEU A 374 17.35 -3.89 -5.15
CA LEU A 374 18.63 -3.19 -5.05
C LEU A 374 19.41 -3.46 -3.76
N HIS A 375 18.91 -4.30 -2.85
CA HIS A 375 19.59 -4.49 -1.55
C HIS A 375 20.99 -5.12 -1.65
N ARG A 376 21.36 -5.63 -2.83
CA ARG A 376 22.67 -6.24 -3.13
C ARG A 376 23.40 -5.54 -4.27
N VAL A 377 23.00 -4.31 -4.62
CA VAL A 377 23.60 -3.59 -5.76
C VAL A 377 25.00 -3.04 -5.45
N GLY A 378 25.34 -2.84 -4.17
CA GLY A 378 26.60 -2.24 -3.77
C GLY A 378 27.83 -2.99 -4.29
N GLY A 379 28.70 -2.26 -4.99
CA GLY A 379 29.91 -2.78 -5.63
C GLY A 379 29.66 -3.66 -6.86
N LYS A 380 28.41 -3.78 -7.35
CA LYS A 380 28.10 -4.55 -8.56
C LYS A 380 28.47 -3.80 -9.84
N TYR A 381 28.35 -2.47 -9.83
CA TYR A 381 28.65 -1.59 -10.94
C TYR A 381 29.56 -0.44 -10.48
N PRO A 382 30.40 0.13 -11.37
CA PRO A 382 31.19 1.31 -11.03
C PRO A 382 30.30 2.55 -10.84
N ASP A 383 30.85 3.59 -10.21
CA ASP A 383 30.16 4.87 -9.97
C ASP A 383 29.65 5.49 -11.29
N SER A 384 30.43 5.36 -12.37
CA SER A 384 30.09 5.84 -13.71
C SER A 384 28.84 5.17 -14.29
N TRP A 385 28.65 3.88 -14.02
CA TRP A 385 27.46 3.16 -14.46
C TRP A 385 26.21 3.73 -13.80
N HIS A 386 26.27 4.00 -12.50
CA HIS A 386 25.15 4.61 -11.77
C HIS A 386 24.87 6.02 -12.29
N TYR A 387 25.91 6.82 -12.51
CA TYR A 387 25.79 8.17 -13.10
C TYR A 387 25.08 8.12 -14.46
N HIS A 388 25.58 7.31 -15.40
CA HIS A 388 24.98 7.19 -16.72
C HIS A 388 23.58 6.57 -16.69
N HIS A 389 23.34 5.61 -15.80
CA HIS A 389 22.02 4.99 -15.67
C HIS A 389 20.96 5.98 -15.18
N MET A 390 21.30 6.94 -14.31
CA MET A 390 20.34 7.96 -13.87
C MET A 390 20.07 9.00 -14.96
N ILE A 391 21.05 9.34 -15.79
CA ILE A 391 20.89 10.31 -16.88
C ILE A 391 20.14 9.71 -18.07
N ASP A 392 20.56 8.51 -18.49
CA ASP A 392 19.95 7.74 -19.57
C ASP A 392 19.94 6.25 -19.20
N PRO A 393 18.85 5.77 -18.56
CA PRO A 393 18.71 4.36 -18.23
C PRO A 393 18.83 3.43 -19.43
N THR A 394 18.48 3.90 -20.63
CA THR A 394 18.50 3.08 -21.85
C THR A 394 19.91 2.85 -22.39
N SER A 395 20.85 3.75 -22.09
CA SER A 395 22.27 3.58 -22.41
C SER A 395 22.89 2.40 -21.66
N MET A 396 22.50 2.20 -20.40
CA MET A 396 23.02 1.14 -19.53
C MET A 396 22.14 -0.12 -19.54
N SER A 397 20.86 0.02 -19.84
CA SER A 397 19.88 -1.06 -19.88
C SER A 397 18.90 -0.85 -21.06
N PRO A 398 19.26 -1.31 -22.28
CA PRO A 398 18.47 -1.07 -23.48
C PRO A 398 17.01 -1.51 -23.33
N GLY A 399 16.08 -0.59 -23.55
CA GLY A 399 14.64 -0.83 -23.36
C GLY A 399 14.12 -0.54 -21.95
N SER A 400 14.94 0.00 -21.05
CA SER A 400 14.50 0.44 -19.71
C SER A 400 13.32 1.41 -19.80
N ILE A 401 12.31 1.19 -18.96
CA ILE A 401 11.17 2.10 -18.77
C ILE A 401 11.34 3.01 -17.54
N MET A 402 12.52 2.98 -16.92
CA MET A 402 12.84 3.84 -15.79
C MET A 402 12.84 5.32 -16.25
N PRO A 403 12.26 6.24 -15.47
CA PRO A 403 12.39 7.68 -15.74
C PRO A 403 13.85 8.11 -15.74
N VAL A 404 14.17 9.17 -16.49
CA VAL A 404 15.47 9.85 -16.41
C VAL A 404 15.47 10.83 -15.24
N TYR A 405 16.63 11.01 -14.59
CA TYR A 405 16.85 11.89 -13.45
C TYR A 405 18.02 12.87 -13.69
N PRO A 406 18.04 13.64 -14.80
CA PRO A 406 19.17 14.52 -15.14
C PRO A 406 19.41 15.63 -14.09
N TRP A 407 18.35 16.07 -13.40
CA TRP A 407 18.45 17.11 -12.37
C TRP A 407 19.33 16.70 -11.18
N LEU A 408 19.56 15.41 -10.94
CA LEU A 408 20.45 14.97 -9.85
C LEU A 408 21.90 15.40 -10.08
N VAL A 409 22.28 15.67 -11.33
CA VAL A 409 23.61 16.19 -11.68
C VAL A 409 23.71 17.70 -11.44
N GLU A 410 22.60 18.41 -11.62
CA GLU A 410 22.53 19.88 -11.54
C GLU A 410 22.22 20.37 -10.12
N ASN A 411 21.38 19.63 -9.39
CA ASN A 411 20.99 19.98 -8.03
C ASN A 411 22.11 19.68 -7.04
N GLU A 412 22.24 20.55 -6.06
CA GLU A 412 23.16 20.39 -4.95
C GLU A 412 22.44 19.84 -3.71
N MET A 413 23.16 19.08 -2.90
CA MET A 413 22.69 18.56 -1.62
C MET A 413 22.38 19.71 -0.64
N ASP A 414 21.28 19.58 0.10
CA ASP A 414 20.93 20.44 1.21
C ASP A 414 21.34 19.80 2.54
N PHE A 415 22.36 20.36 3.19
CA PHE A 415 22.87 19.87 4.48
C PHE A 415 22.24 20.56 5.70
N ALA A 416 21.23 21.42 5.53
CA ALA A 416 20.67 22.23 6.62
C ALA A 416 20.19 21.39 7.81
N ASP A 417 19.65 20.20 7.54
CA ASP A 417 19.09 19.31 8.55
C ASP A 417 20.03 18.13 8.93
N THR A 418 21.22 18.01 8.32
CA THR A 418 22.10 16.83 8.52
C THR A 418 22.53 16.67 9.98
N GLU A 419 22.92 17.76 10.66
CA GLU A 419 23.29 17.69 12.08
C GLU A 419 22.12 17.25 12.97
N ALA A 420 20.94 17.85 12.75
CA ALA A 420 19.72 17.55 13.50
C ALA A 420 19.26 16.10 13.26
N LYS A 421 19.37 15.62 12.02
CA LYS A 421 19.09 14.24 11.61
C LYS A 421 19.98 13.24 12.34
N ILE A 422 21.29 13.48 12.38
CA ILE A 422 22.24 12.61 13.09
C ILE A 422 21.98 12.63 14.60
N ALA A 423 21.74 13.80 15.18
CA ALA A 423 21.39 13.92 16.60
C ALA A 423 20.09 13.15 16.93
N ALA A 424 19.09 13.21 16.06
CA ALA A 424 17.85 12.44 16.20
C ALA A 424 18.11 10.93 16.10
N LEU A 425 18.90 10.47 15.12
CA LEU A 425 19.27 9.06 14.97
C LEU A 425 20.04 8.54 16.19
N ARG A 426 20.97 9.33 16.74
CA ARG A 426 21.66 9.02 18.01
C ARG A 426 20.68 8.83 19.16
N LYS A 427 19.70 9.74 19.30
CA LYS A 427 18.64 9.62 20.32
C LYS A 427 17.78 8.37 20.14
N LEU A 428 17.62 7.90 18.91
CA LEU A 428 16.90 6.67 18.56
C LEU A 428 17.78 5.40 18.63
N GLY A 429 19.01 5.51 19.15
CA GLY A 429 19.91 4.39 19.41
C GLY A 429 20.87 4.03 18.27
N THR A 430 20.94 4.81 17.19
CA THR A 430 21.98 4.60 16.16
C THR A 430 23.36 5.01 16.72
N PRO A 431 24.37 4.11 16.70
CA PRO A 431 25.64 4.31 17.39
C PRO A 431 26.62 5.21 16.62
N TYR A 432 26.24 6.47 16.36
CA TYR A 432 27.20 7.49 15.94
C TYR A 432 28.00 7.98 17.15
N GLU A 433 29.28 8.31 16.91
CA GLU A 433 30.15 8.89 17.93
C GLU A 433 29.58 10.19 18.50
N GLU A 434 29.91 10.47 19.76
CA GLU A 434 29.47 11.71 20.39
C GLU A 434 30.10 12.93 19.72
N GLY A 435 29.27 13.84 19.25
CA GLY A 435 29.71 15.03 18.51
C GLY A 435 29.87 14.80 17.01
N TYR A 436 29.57 13.60 16.48
CA TYR A 436 29.65 13.31 15.04
C TYR A 436 28.79 14.28 14.22
N GLU A 437 27.65 14.75 14.75
CA GLU A 437 26.80 15.75 14.10
C GLU A 437 27.57 17.00 13.65
N LYS A 438 28.61 17.42 14.37
CA LYS A 438 29.39 18.64 14.07
C LYS A 438 30.41 18.46 12.95
N VAL A 439 30.80 17.21 12.67
CA VAL A 439 31.79 16.86 11.62
C VAL A 439 31.15 16.12 10.45
N ALA A 440 29.84 15.85 10.54
CA ALA A 440 29.10 15.06 9.56
C ALA A 440 29.16 15.64 8.15
N ILE A 441 29.04 16.96 8.01
CA ILE A 441 29.08 17.63 6.71
C ILE A 441 30.48 17.52 6.10
N ASP A 442 31.53 17.72 6.90
CA ASP A 442 32.92 17.57 6.44
C ASP A 442 33.21 16.13 6.01
N ASP A 443 32.74 15.14 6.77
CA ASP A 443 32.86 13.72 6.45
C ASP A 443 32.10 13.35 5.18
N ALA A 444 30.89 13.90 5.00
CA ALA A 444 30.09 13.72 3.78
C ALA A 444 30.85 14.24 2.57
N MET A 445 31.37 15.47 2.65
CA MET A 445 32.11 16.11 1.56
C MET A 445 33.41 15.36 1.25
N LYS A 446 34.10 14.82 2.26
CA LYS A 446 35.28 13.98 2.06
C LYS A 446 34.96 12.71 1.28
N GLN A 447 33.89 12.00 1.65
CA GLN A 447 33.42 10.83 0.90
C GLN A 447 33.00 11.21 -0.53
N ALA A 448 32.30 12.33 -0.68
CA ALA A 448 31.79 12.82 -1.95
C ALA A 448 32.92 13.19 -2.93
N VAL A 449 34.00 13.80 -2.45
CA VAL A 449 35.22 14.04 -3.24
C VAL A 449 35.83 12.70 -3.72
N GLY A 450 35.77 11.65 -2.90
CA GLY A 450 36.19 10.31 -3.31
C GLY A 450 35.44 9.79 -4.54
N ILE A 451 34.09 9.85 -4.50
CA ILE A 451 33.23 9.43 -5.60
C ILE A 451 33.42 10.32 -6.83
N LYS A 452 33.50 11.65 -6.64
CA LYS A 452 33.85 12.60 -7.72
C LYS A 452 35.14 12.19 -8.41
N ASN A 453 36.19 11.88 -7.65
CA ASN A 453 37.49 11.51 -8.22
C ASN A 453 37.43 10.17 -8.97
N ASN A 454 36.57 9.24 -8.55
CA ASN A 454 36.32 8.00 -9.30
C ASN A 454 35.65 8.29 -10.64
N LEU A 455 34.61 9.12 -10.64
CA LEU A 455 33.91 9.56 -11.85
C LEU A 455 34.84 10.30 -12.81
N ALA A 456 35.71 11.18 -12.30
CA ALA A 456 36.67 11.94 -13.11
C ALA A 456 37.69 11.03 -13.83
N LYS A 457 38.09 9.90 -13.22
CA LYS A 457 38.96 8.90 -13.89
C LYS A 457 38.31 8.28 -15.12
N GLU A 458 36.99 8.29 -15.20
CA GLU A 458 36.20 7.79 -16.32
C GLU A 458 35.68 8.93 -17.22
N GLY A 459 36.21 10.15 -17.06
CA GLY A 459 35.89 11.31 -17.89
C GLY A 459 34.58 12.02 -17.52
N ILE A 460 34.03 11.76 -16.34
CA ILE A 460 32.79 12.37 -15.85
C ILE A 460 33.14 13.47 -14.85
N GLU A 461 32.85 14.72 -15.21
CA GLU A 461 32.98 15.87 -14.33
C GLU A 461 31.65 16.15 -13.61
N VAL A 462 31.69 16.18 -12.28
CA VAL A 462 30.53 16.47 -11.43
C VAL A 462 30.96 17.25 -10.19
N ALA A 463 30.09 18.11 -9.66
CA ALA A 463 30.34 18.77 -8.40
C ALA A 463 30.27 17.76 -7.24
N PRO A 464 31.18 17.82 -6.24
CA PRO A 464 31.15 16.88 -5.12
C PRO A 464 29.88 17.04 -4.28
N ASN A 465 29.28 18.22 -4.26
CA ASN A 465 28.02 18.49 -3.58
C ASN A 465 26.77 18.14 -4.41
N ALA A 466 26.89 17.56 -5.60
CA ALA A 466 25.73 17.21 -6.42
C ALA A 466 24.91 16.04 -5.82
N GLU A 467 23.59 16.08 -5.98
CA GLU A 467 22.68 15.03 -5.45
C GLU A 467 23.03 13.63 -5.99
N ILE A 468 23.46 13.52 -7.25
CA ILE A 468 23.87 12.25 -7.87
C ILE A 468 25.02 11.59 -7.12
N VAL A 469 25.95 12.37 -6.55
CA VAL A 469 27.10 11.85 -5.81
C VAL A 469 26.65 11.18 -4.51
N ALA A 470 25.72 11.81 -3.78
CA ALA A 470 25.10 11.21 -2.60
C ALA A 470 24.31 9.95 -2.94
N LEU A 471 23.49 9.99 -3.99
CA LEU A 471 22.72 8.82 -4.43
C LEU A 471 23.63 7.64 -4.78
N ILE A 472 24.74 7.89 -5.48
CA ILE A 472 25.75 6.87 -5.79
C ILE A 472 26.35 6.31 -4.50
N ALA A 473 26.71 7.16 -3.52
CA ALA A 473 27.22 6.70 -2.22
C ALA A 473 26.26 5.71 -1.55
N TYR A 474 24.96 6.06 -1.50
CA TYR A 474 23.95 5.19 -0.92
C TYR A 474 23.78 3.88 -1.69
N LEU A 475 23.72 3.91 -3.03
CA LEU A 475 23.59 2.69 -3.83
C LEU A 475 24.81 1.77 -3.70
N GLN A 476 26.02 2.33 -3.67
CA GLN A 476 27.25 1.58 -3.48
C GLN A 476 27.33 0.91 -2.10
N ARG A 477 26.64 1.47 -1.11
CA ARG A 477 26.58 0.97 0.25
C ARG A 477 25.63 -0.22 0.44
N LEU A 478 24.64 -0.40 -0.43
CA LEU A 478 23.60 -1.43 -0.25
C LEU A 478 24.15 -2.86 -0.32
N GLY A 479 24.06 -3.58 0.81
CA GLY A 479 24.43 -5.00 0.92
C GLY A 479 25.93 -5.27 1.05
N THR A 480 26.75 -4.26 1.35
CA THR A 480 28.21 -4.42 1.51
C THR A 480 28.61 -5.00 2.86
N ASP A 481 27.86 -4.69 3.93
CA ASP A 481 28.23 -5.07 5.31
C ASP A 481 28.29 -6.57 5.55
N ILE A 482 27.50 -7.33 4.80
CA ILE A 482 27.46 -8.79 4.92
C ILE A 482 28.58 -9.48 4.12
N LYS A 483 29.30 -8.74 3.27
CA LYS A 483 30.45 -9.25 2.50
C LYS A 483 31.74 -9.22 3.29
N VAL A 484 31.78 -8.47 4.40
CA VAL A 484 32.91 -8.43 5.32
C VAL A 484 32.92 -9.78 6.04
N GLN A 485 33.77 -10.71 5.58
CA GLN A 485 34.01 -11.94 6.33
C GLN A 485 34.47 -11.53 7.73
N GLU A 486 33.79 -12.03 8.76
CA GLU A 486 34.32 -11.99 10.12
C GLU A 486 35.72 -12.62 10.06
N THR A 487 36.76 -11.80 10.19
CA THR A 487 38.05 -12.28 10.68
C THR A 487 37.77 -12.89 12.05
N LYS A 488 37.60 -14.22 12.05
CA LYS A 488 37.53 -15.02 13.27
C LYS A 488 38.81 -14.88 14.09
#